data_AF-A0A8S9DR15-F1
#
_entry.id   AF-A0A8S9DR15-F1
#
_cell.length_a   1.000
_cell.length_b   1.000
_cell.length_c   1.000
_cell.angle_alpha   90.00
_cell.angle_beta   90.00
_cell.angle_gamma   90.00
#
_symmetry.space_group_name_H-M   'P 1'
#
loop_
_entity.id
_entity.type
_entity.pdbx_description
1 polymer ?
#
loop_
_entity_poly.entity_id
_entity_poly.type
_entity_poly.pdbx_seq_one_letter_code
_entity_poly.pdbx_strand_id
1 'polypeptide(L)'
;MTPKRPFLLFMIVLLFLFGSLVSTLGVIETAKSWNWLRAFEARPAPIYLIYKNIFLALGLLTAALSLWMRFAWAPLFGSVITILDTLWFWIDRVILTQDPLPFSRHLLSILASVLLLTLILLSMYLLVPFMKSKIHNKEVSLPPNPITGGSYE
;
A
#
# COMPACT_ATOMS: atom_id res chain seq x y z
N MET A 1 -21.18 -18.99 12.35
CA MET A 1 -21.49 -17.59 11.98
C MET A 1 -20.62 -17.20 10.81
N THR A 2 -21.22 -16.71 9.72
CA THR A 2 -20.58 -16.56 8.41
C THR A 2 -19.35 -15.62 8.47
N PRO A 3 -18.20 -15.98 7.87
CA PRO A 3 -17.02 -15.11 7.83
C PRO A 3 -17.23 -13.97 6.82
N LYS A 4 -18.22 -13.12 7.09
CA LYS A 4 -18.62 -11.99 6.26
C LYS A 4 -17.77 -10.78 6.62
N ARG A 5 -16.57 -10.65 6.05
CA ARG A 5 -16.03 -9.34 5.62
C ARG A 5 -15.17 -9.44 4.33
N PRO A 6 -15.67 -10.04 3.23
CA PRO A 6 -15.00 -9.91 1.93
C PRO A 6 -14.99 -8.45 1.44
N PHE A 7 -15.98 -7.64 1.83
CA PHE A 7 -16.11 -6.25 1.40
C PHE A 7 -14.91 -5.38 1.79
N LEU A 8 -14.43 -5.48 3.04
CA LEU A 8 -13.27 -4.68 3.50
C LEU A 8 -12.01 -5.03 2.70
N LEU A 9 -11.82 -6.32 2.40
CA LEU A 9 -10.70 -6.81 1.58
C LEU A 9 -10.80 -6.24 0.16
N PHE A 10 -11.97 -6.33 -0.48
CA PHE A 10 -12.17 -5.76 -1.82
C PHE A 10 -11.94 -4.24 -1.85
N MET A 11 -12.45 -3.52 -0.85
CA MET A 11 -12.27 -2.08 -0.73
C MET A 11 -10.79 -1.70 -0.63
N ILE A 12 -10.02 -2.41 0.21
CA ILE A 12 -8.58 -2.19 0.35
C ILE A 12 -7.87 -2.52 -0.97
N VAL A 13 -8.11 -3.69 -1.56
CA VAL A 13 -7.48 -4.06 -2.84
C VAL A 13 -7.75 -3.02 -3.92
N LEU A 14 -8.99 -2.53 -4.01
CA LEU A 14 -9.37 -1.47 -4.95
C LEU A 14 -8.58 -0.19 -4.69
N LEU A 15 -8.39 0.20 -3.42
CA LEU A 15 -7.63 1.39 -3.04
C LEU A 15 -6.14 1.26 -3.41
N PHE A 16 -5.53 0.10 -3.17
CA PHE A 16 -4.15 -0.17 -3.60
C PHE A 16 -4.00 -0.20 -5.12
N LEU A 17 -4.97 -0.78 -5.84
CA LEU A 17 -4.99 -0.74 -7.30
C LEU A 17 -5.12 0.69 -7.82
N PHE A 18 -5.98 1.49 -7.21
CA PHE A 18 -6.15 2.89 -7.58
C PHE A 18 -4.86 3.70 -7.32
N GLY A 19 -4.20 3.47 -6.17
CA GLY A 19 -2.90 4.08 -5.88
C GLY A 19 -1.80 3.67 -6.88
N SER A 20 -1.77 2.40 -7.29
CA SER A 20 -0.86 1.91 -8.32
C SER A 20 -1.13 2.55 -9.69
N LEU A 21 -2.41 2.75 -10.03
CA LEU A 21 -2.81 3.46 -11.25
C LEU A 21 -2.35 4.92 -11.23
N VAL A 22 -2.59 5.64 -10.12
CA VAL A 22 -2.13 7.03 -9.94
C VAL A 22 -0.61 7.12 -10.06
N SER A 23 0.13 6.18 -9.48
CA SER A 23 1.59 6.13 -9.58
C SER A 23 2.05 5.93 -11.03
N THR A 24 1.40 5.02 -11.75
CA THR A 24 1.67 4.78 -13.18
C THR A 24 1.37 6.02 -14.04
N LEU A 25 0.27 6.73 -13.76
CA LEU A 25 -0.03 8.01 -14.41
C LEU A 25 1.07 9.04 -14.12
N GLY A 26 1.60 9.09 -12.89
CA GLY A 26 2.74 9.93 -12.54
C GLY A 26 4.00 9.65 -13.38
N VAL A 27 4.26 8.39 -13.75
CA VAL A 27 5.34 8.04 -14.69
C VAL A 27 5.06 8.63 -16.08
N ILE A 28 3.84 8.46 -16.59
CA ILE A 28 3.44 8.94 -17.93
C ILE A 28 3.52 10.46 -18.00
N GLU A 29 3.03 11.18 -16.98
CA GLU A 29 3.10 12.64 -16.91
C GLU A 29 4.56 13.12 -16.85
N THR A 30 5.42 12.45 -16.09
CA THR A 30 6.86 12.76 -16.05
C THR A 30 7.53 12.48 -17.40
N ALA A 31 7.16 11.41 -18.08
CA ALA A 31 7.69 11.06 -19.40
C ALA A 31 7.23 12.05 -20.49
N LYS A 32 5.98 12.51 -20.45
CA LYS A 32 5.47 13.53 -21.38
C LYS A 32 6.11 14.89 -21.16
N SER A 33 6.32 15.28 -19.91
CA SER A 33 6.96 16.55 -19.54
C SER A 33 8.48 16.50 -19.63
N TRP A 34 9.08 15.37 -19.99
CA TRP A 34 10.53 15.16 -20.04
C TRP A 34 11.29 16.20 -20.88
N ASN A 35 10.71 16.62 -22.02
CA ASN A 35 11.31 17.64 -22.86
C ASN A 35 11.31 19.03 -22.19
N TRP A 36 10.29 19.34 -21.40
CA TRP A 36 10.24 20.56 -20.60
C TRP A 36 11.19 20.49 -19.39
N LEU A 37 11.24 19.37 -18.68
CA LEU A 37 12.12 19.19 -17.51
C LEU A 37 13.62 19.30 -17.86
N ARG A 38 14.03 18.89 -19.06
CA ARG A 38 15.41 19.09 -19.55
C ARG A 38 15.73 20.54 -19.89
N ALA A 39 14.73 21.33 -20.32
CA ALA A 39 14.93 22.71 -20.71
C ALA A 39 15.11 23.67 -19.52
N PHE A 40 14.61 23.31 -18.33
CA PHE A 40 14.59 24.19 -17.16
C PHE A 40 15.53 23.77 -16.02
N GLU A 41 16.41 22.78 -16.22
CA GLU A 41 17.27 22.21 -15.15
C GLU A 41 16.50 21.95 -13.84
N ALA A 42 15.23 21.57 -13.96
CA ALA A 42 14.32 21.53 -12.84
C ALA A 42 14.76 20.46 -11.84
N ARG A 43 15.02 20.90 -10.61
CA ARG A 43 15.23 20.01 -9.46
C ARG A 43 13.85 19.68 -8.88
N PRO A 44 13.48 18.40 -8.73
CA PRO A 44 14.32 17.21 -8.76
C PRO A 44 14.48 16.60 -10.15
N ALA A 45 15.57 15.86 -10.35
CA ALA A 45 15.85 15.21 -11.62
C ALA A 45 14.66 14.32 -12.07
N PRO A 46 14.18 14.45 -13.32
CA PRO A 46 13.00 13.70 -13.82
C PRO A 46 13.15 12.19 -13.70
N ILE A 47 14.39 11.71 -13.75
CA ILE A 47 14.76 10.30 -13.52
C ILE A 47 14.32 9.81 -12.13
N TYR A 48 14.53 10.62 -11.08
CA TYR A 48 14.14 10.26 -9.71
C TYR A 48 12.62 10.07 -9.60
N LEU A 49 11.84 10.96 -10.23
CA LEU A 49 10.37 10.88 -10.22
C LEU A 49 9.86 9.61 -10.92
N ILE A 50 10.47 9.21 -12.03
CA ILE A 50 10.14 7.95 -12.72
C ILE A 50 10.44 6.75 -11.83
N TYR A 51 11.66 6.65 -11.28
CA TYR A 51 12.05 5.52 -10.43
C TYR A 51 11.16 5.39 -9.20
N LYS A 52 10.87 6.52 -8.53
CA LYS A 52 9.96 6.55 -7.39
C LYS A 52 8.57 6.02 -7.77
N ASN A 53 7.98 6.58 -8.83
CA ASN A 53 6.62 6.23 -9.23
C ASN A 53 6.51 4.77 -9.71
N ILE A 54 7.54 4.23 -10.38
CA ILE A 54 7.60 2.80 -10.74
C ILE A 54 7.70 1.93 -9.48
N PHE A 55 8.58 2.29 -8.54
CA PHE A 55 8.76 1.55 -7.30
C PHE A 55 7.47 1.50 -6.48
N LEU A 56 6.79 2.63 -6.32
CA LEU A 56 5.51 2.71 -5.64
C LEU A 56 4.40 1.97 -6.39
N ALA A 57 4.33 2.10 -7.73
CA ALA A 57 3.34 1.37 -8.53
C ALA A 57 3.46 -0.15 -8.33
N LEU A 58 4.70 -0.67 -8.38
CA LEU A 58 4.99 -2.10 -8.17
C LEU A 58 4.73 -2.52 -6.72
N GLY A 59 5.12 -1.71 -5.74
CA GLY A 59 4.86 -1.97 -4.33
C GLY A 59 3.36 -2.04 -4.00
N LEU A 60 2.58 -1.09 -4.52
CA LEU A 60 1.13 -1.08 -4.32
C LEU A 60 0.44 -2.22 -5.08
N LEU A 61 0.91 -2.57 -6.27
CA LEU A 61 0.37 -3.69 -7.06
C LEU A 61 0.68 -5.05 -6.40
N THR A 62 1.89 -5.24 -5.90
CA THR A 62 2.26 -6.45 -5.15
C THR A 62 1.49 -6.57 -3.83
N ALA A 63 1.22 -5.45 -3.14
CA ALA A 63 0.35 -5.44 -1.98
C ALA A 63 -1.08 -5.85 -2.34
N ALA A 64 -1.66 -5.26 -3.40
CA ALA A 64 -2.98 -5.62 -3.89
C ALA A 64 -3.08 -7.12 -4.25
N LEU A 65 -2.11 -7.64 -5.01
CA LEU A 65 -2.05 -9.06 -5.38
C LEU A 65 -1.91 -9.97 -4.16
N SER A 66 -1.05 -9.60 -3.20
CA SER A 66 -0.84 -10.38 -1.98
C SER A 66 -2.09 -10.45 -1.11
N LEU A 67 -2.82 -9.33 -1.00
CA LEU A 67 -4.12 -9.27 -0.32
C LEU A 67 -5.20 -10.08 -1.04
N TRP A 68 -5.19 -10.06 -2.37
CA TRP A 68 -6.10 -10.87 -3.19
C TRP A 68 -5.86 -12.37 -3.02
N MET A 69 -4.59 -12.78 -3.00
CA MET A 69 -4.18 -14.17 -2.73
C MET A 69 -4.33 -14.57 -1.26
N ARG A 70 -4.70 -13.63 -0.37
CA ARG A 70 -4.94 -13.84 1.06
C ARG A 70 -3.74 -14.39 1.82
N PHE A 71 -2.52 -13.98 1.44
CA PHE A 71 -1.32 -14.38 2.17
C PHE A 71 -1.31 -13.80 3.59
N ALA A 72 -0.80 -14.59 4.55
CA ALA A 72 -0.76 -14.19 5.96
C ALA A 72 0.12 -12.95 6.24
N TRP A 73 1.11 -12.68 5.38
CA TRP A 73 1.97 -11.49 5.46
C TRP A 73 1.45 -10.29 4.65
N ALA A 74 0.37 -10.46 3.87
CA ALA A 74 -0.16 -9.39 3.04
C ALA A 74 -0.57 -8.13 3.82
N PRO A 75 -1.19 -8.21 5.02
CA PRO A 75 -1.54 -7.01 5.79
C PRO A 75 -0.30 -6.24 6.25
N LEU A 76 0.76 -6.94 6.66
CA LEU A 76 1.99 -6.33 7.14
C LEU A 76 2.74 -5.64 5.99
N PHE A 77 2.85 -6.29 4.84
CA PHE A 77 3.43 -5.70 3.64
C PHE A 77 2.63 -4.47 3.17
N GLY A 78 1.30 -4.56 3.16
CA GLY A 78 0.41 -3.45 2.83
C GLY A 78 0.57 -2.25 3.77
N SER A 79 0.67 -2.48 5.08
CA SER A 79 0.94 -1.42 6.06
C SER A 79 2.29 -0.74 5.82
N VAL A 80 3.35 -1.52 5.58
CA VAL A 80 4.70 -0.98 5.33
C VAL A 80 4.72 -0.12 4.08
N ILE A 81 4.14 -0.59 2.97
CA ILE A 81 4.16 0.18 1.72
C ILE A 81 3.33 1.47 1.82
N THR A 82 2.19 1.47 2.54
CA THR A 82 1.39 2.68 2.75
C THR A 82 2.11 3.70 3.62
N ILE A 83 2.80 3.25 4.68
CA ILE A 83 3.62 4.15 5.51
C ILE A 83 4.74 4.75 4.66
N LEU A 84 5.42 3.92 3.86
CA LEU A 84 6.49 4.37 2.99
C LEU A 84 5.99 5.39 1.96
N ASP A 85 4.87 5.12 1.29
CA ASP A 85 4.22 6.02 0.33
C ASP A 85 3.86 7.37 0.98
N THR A 86 3.27 7.33 2.17
CA THR A 86 2.88 8.55 2.92
C THR A 86 4.11 9.36 3.33
N LEU A 87 5.16 8.71 3.84
CA LEU A 87 6.42 9.38 4.18
C LEU A 87 7.06 10.00 2.94
N TRP A 88 7.10 9.26 1.83
CA TRP A 88 7.68 9.73 0.59
C TRP A 88 6.93 10.94 0.00
N PHE A 89 5.59 10.93 0.08
CA PHE A 89 4.75 12.06 -0.28
C PHE A 89 5.11 13.31 0.52
N TRP A 90 5.31 13.17 1.83
CA TRP A 90 5.73 14.27 2.69
C TRP A 90 7.14 14.77 2.39
N ILE A 91 8.09 13.86 2.13
CA ILE A 91 9.46 14.19 1.72
C ILE A 91 9.44 15.01 0.43
N ASP A 92 8.74 14.54 -0.60
CA ASP A 92 8.63 15.27 -1.87
C ASP A 92 7.99 16.66 -1.66
N ARG A 93 6.96 16.75 -0.84
CA ARG A 93 6.30 18.03 -0.59
C ARG A 93 7.18 19.03 0.18
N VAL A 94 7.91 18.57 1.20
CA VAL A 94 8.75 19.45 2.02
C VAL A 94 10.03 19.85 1.30
N ILE A 95 10.62 18.95 0.51
CA ILE A 95 11.90 19.18 -0.16
C ILE A 95 11.71 19.89 -1.51
N LEU A 96 10.64 19.59 -2.26
CA LEU A 96 10.46 20.08 -3.63
C LEU A 96 9.54 21.30 -3.73
N THR A 97 8.58 21.45 -2.82
CA THR A 97 7.66 22.59 -2.83
C THR A 97 8.15 23.68 -1.88
N GLN A 98 9.13 24.48 -2.33
CA GLN A 98 9.49 25.75 -1.68
C GLN A 98 8.49 26.87 -2.03
N ASP A 99 7.21 26.55 -2.14
CA ASP A 99 6.21 27.59 -2.35
C ASP A 99 5.85 28.25 -1.01
N PRO A 100 5.80 29.60 -0.93
CA PRO A 100 5.30 30.33 0.24
C PRO A 100 3.77 30.23 0.31
N LEU A 101 3.22 29.02 0.30
CA LEU A 101 1.79 28.80 0.49
C LEU A 101 1.43 28.94 1.97
N PRO A 102 0.34 29.67 2.31
CA PRO A 102 -0.09 29.84 3.69
C PRO A 102 -0.41 28.49 4.34
N PHE A 103 0.02 28.32 5.59
CA PHE A 103 -0.11 27.09 6.38
C PHE A 103 -1.53 26.50 6.40
N SER A 104 -2.56 27.33 6.28
CA SER A 104 -3.97 26.92 6.21
C SER A 104 -4.28 25.98 5.04
N ARG A 105 -3.55 26.05 3.92
CA ARG A 105 -3.70 25.11 2.80
C ARG A 105 -2.98 23.78 3.01
N HIS A 106 -1.99 23.74 3.89
CA HIS A 106 -1.27 22.51 4.25
C HIS A 106 -2.08 21.65 5.23
N LEU A 107 -2.83 22.27 6.14
CA LEU A 107 -3.68 21.62 7.14
C LEU A 107 -4.64 20.58 6.56
N LEU A 108 -5.36 20.92 5.47
CA LEU A 108 -6.31 20.00 4.85
C LEU A 108 -5.62 18.74 4.33
N SER A 109 -4.43 18.90 3.76
CA SER A 109 -3.70 17.78 3.17
C SER A 109 -2.97 16.94 4.21
N ILE A 110 -2.51 17.55 5.32
CA ILE A 110 -2.10 16.82 6.53
C ILE A 110 -3.26 15.96 7.03
N LEU A 111 -4.41 16.59 7.28
CA LEU A 111 -5.56 15.90 7.85
C LEU A 111 -6.04 14.76 6.94
N ALA A 112 -6.11 14.99 5.62
CA ALA A 112 -6.46 13.96 4.64
C ALA A 112 -5.45 12.80 4.64
N SER A 113 -4.14 13.10 4.66
CA SER A 113 -3.10 12.06 4.67
C SER A 113 -3.13 11.21 5.95
N VAL A 114 -3.29 11.85 7.12
CA VAL A 114 -3.38 11.16 8.40
C VAL A 114 -4.66 10.33 8.49
N LEU A 115 -5.80 10.88 8.06
CA LEU A 115 -7.07 10.17 8.03
C LEU A 115 -6.98 8.92 7.14
N LEU A 116 -6.44 9.06 5.93
CA LEU A 116 -6.29 7.98 4.97
C LEU A 116 -5.31 6.91 5.47
N LEU A 117 -4.16 7.32 6.02
CA LEU A 117 -3.19 6.40 6.63
C LEU A 117 -3.84 5.62 7.78
N THR A 118 -4.53 6.30 8.68
CA THR A 118 -5.21 5.67 9.83
C THR A 118 -6.29 4.69 9.35
N LEU A 119 -7.08 5.09 8.36
CA LEU A 119 -8.11 4.23 7.77
C LEU A 119 -7.51 2.95 7.18
N ILE A 120 -6.41 3.06 6.44
CA ILE A 120 -5.74 1.90 5.82
C ILE A 120 -5.12 1.00 6.90
N LEU A 121 -4.39 1.56 7.86
CA LEU A 121 -3.77 0.79 8.94
C LEU A 121 -4.80 0.08 9.82
N LEU A 122 -5.87 0.77 10.19
CA LEU A 122 -6.97 0.20 10.96
C LEU A 122 -7.65 -0.93 10.16
N SER A 123 -7.84 -0.74 8.85
CA SER A 123 -8.42 -1.76 7.97
C SER A 123 -7.52 -3.00 7.87
N MET A 124 -6.20 -2.81 7.76
CA MET A 124 -5.23 -3.92 7.76
C MET A 124 -5.22 -4.67 9.10
N TYR A 125 -5.19 -3.95 10.22
CA TYR A 125 -5.26 -4.53 11.55
C TYR A 125 -6.51 -5.39 11.74
N LEU A 126 -7.66 -4.92 11.23
CA LEU A 126 -8.91 -5.67 11.28
C LEU A 126 -8.89 -6.94 10.41
N LEU A 127 -8.08 -7.01 9.36
CA LEU A 127 -7.96 -8.17 8.47
C LEU A 127 -7.07 -9.29 9.04
N VAL A 128 -6.07 -8.96 9.87
CA VAL A 128 -5.11 -9.92 10.45
C VAL A 128 -5.76 -11.16 11.10
N PRO A 129 -6.76 -11.04 12.00
CA PRO A 129 -7.35 -12.22 12.67
C PRO A 129 -8.09 -13.14 11.69
N PHE A 130 -8.66 -12.61 10.60
CA PHE A 130 -9.38 -13.41 9.62
C PHE A 130 -8.47 -14.26 8.74
N MET A 131 -7.26 -13.77 8.44
CA MET A 131 -6.29 -14.53 7.65
C MET A 131 -5.68 -15.68 8.46
N LYS A 132 -5.41 -15.46 9.76
CA LYS A 132 -4.93 -16.53 10.67
C LYS A 132 -6.00 -17.61 10.91
N SER A 133 -7.26 -17.23 11.03
CA SER A 133 -8.37 -18.17 11.28
C SER A 133 -8.59 -19.20 10.15
N LYS A 134 -8.34 -18.83 8.88
CA LYS A 134 -8.44 -19.78 7.75
C LYS A 134 -7.34 -20.83 7.73
N ILE A 135 -6.13 -20.48 8.14
CA ILE A 135 -4.99 -21.42 8.17
C ILE A 135 -5.25 -22.49 9.23
N HIS A 136 -5.68 -22.08 10.43
CA HIS A 136 -5.96 -23.00 11.52
C HIS A 136 -7.13 -23.97 11.21
N ASN A 137 -8.23 -23.48 10.63
CA ASN A 137 -9.32 -24.37 10.22
C ASN A 137 -8.91 -25.35 9.11
N LYS A 138 -7.99 -24.97 8.22
CA LYS A 138 -7.50 -25.85 7.17
C LYS A 138 -6.66 -27.00 7.75
N GLU A 139 -5.82 -26.73 8.74
CA GLU A 139 -5.04 -27.75 9.46
C GLU A 139 -5.93 -28.70 10.26
N VAL A 140 -6.94 -28.19 10.97
CA VAL A 140 -7.89 -29.01 11.74
C VAL A 140 -8.77 -29.89 10.84
N SER A 141 -9.00 -29.50 9.58
CA SER A 141 -9.80 -30.28 8.62
C SER A 141 -9.01 -31.34 7.85
N LEU A 142 -7.67 -31.37 7.98
CA LEU A 142 -6.86 -32.44 7.42
C LEU A 142 -6.91 -33.65 8.35
N PRO A 143 -7.09 -34.88 7.83
CA PRO A 143 -6.93 -36.06 8.67
C PRO A 143 -5.53 -36.05 9.31
N PRO A 144 -5.40 -36.49 10.57
CA PRO A 144 -4.09 -36.53 11.22
C PRO A 144 -3.11 -37.30 10.32
N ASN A 145 -1.97 -36.67 10.05
CA ASN A 145 -0.92 -37.27 9.24
C ASN A 145 -0.50 -38.59 9.93
N PRO A 146 -0.67 -39.76 9.29
CA PRO A 146 -0.34 -41.04 9.90
C PRO A 146 1.17 -41.22 10.19
N ILE A 147 2.01 -40.29 9.73
CA ILE A 147 3.47 -40.35 9.91
C ILE A 147 3.90 -39.76 11.26
N THR A 148 3.09 -38.91 11.89
CA THR A 148 3.35 -38.41 13.26
C THR A 148 2.41 -39.07 14.25
N GLY A 149 2.61 -40.37 14.45
CA GLY A 149 2.14 -41.07 15.64
C GLY A 149 2.90 -40.55 16.86
N GLY A 150 2.45 -39.43 17.41
CA GLY A 150 2.87 -38.95 18.71
C GLY A 150 2.14 -39.76 19.78
N SER A 151 2.87 -40.68 20.40
CA SER A 151 2.46 -41.40 21.60
C SER A 151 2.01 -40.41 22.68
N TYR A 152 0.73 -40.47 23.04
CA TYR A 152 0.30 -39.99 24.34
C TYR A 152 0.55 -41.14 25.33
N GLU A 153 1.70 -41.11 25.98
CA GLU A 153 1.88 -41.63 27.34
C GLU A 153 1.88 -40.45 28.32
#